data_AF-A0A9W8XM07-F1
#
_entry.id   AF-A0A9W8XM07-F1
#
_cell.length_a   1.000
_cell.length_b   1.000
_cell.length_c   1.000
_cell.angle_alpha   90.00
_cell.angle_beta   90.00
_cell.angle_gamma   90.00
#
_symmetry.space_group_name_H-M   'P 1'
#
loop_
_entity.id
_entity.type
_entity.pdbx_description
1 polymer ?
#
loop_
_entity_poly.entity_id
_entity_poly.type
_entity_poly.pdbx_seq_one_letter_code
_entity_poly.pdbx_strand_id
1 'polypeptide(L)'
;MPQKIIDKYLADDSGSGPKTHSLSCVKAQNRTDRLSHSVFKDVLSGSDTASLCQRYALRLYNTLAESDISEEWTPLPDLVAFVQGALTLANTEALWGTHLTATSNFCSDLTGFFKDTRMFTYQLPQWLIPKAFARRGRLLSDLHRWQSFATGVDGDVAPWEDNEYDDGKWGSKRLRKWQADFLEMDDADAAGLASVHLTFAWA
;
A
#
# COMPACT_ATOMS: atom_id res chain seq x y z
N MET A 1 -12.86 2.34 -3.98
CA MET A 1 -13.22 0.92 -4.06
C MET A 1 -14.55 0.82 -4.79
N PRO A 2 -14.63 -0.01 -5.85
CA PRO A 2 -15.88 -0.30 -6.56
C PRO A 2 -16.92 -0.95 -5.65
N GLN A 3 -18.21 -0.70 -5.91
CA GLN A 3 -19.31 -1.19 -5.06
C GLN A 3 -19.32 -2.73 -4.93
N LYS A 4 -19.09 -3.46 -6.02
CA LYS A 4 -19.01 -4.93 -6.03
C LYS A 4 -17.98 -5.50 -5.04
N ILE A 5 -16.87 -4.80 -4.83
CA ILE A 5 -15.84 -5.21 -3.86
C ILE A 5 -16.30 -4.86 -2.45
N ILE A 6 -16.87 -3.66 -2.25
CA ILE A 6 -17.45 -3.25 -0.96
C ILE A 6 -18.49 -4.26 -0.50
N ASP A 7 -19.36 -4.73 -1.40
CA ASP A 7 -20.39 -5.72 -1.08
C ASP A 7 -19.79 -7.05 -0.59
N LYS A 8 -18.60 -7.45 -1.09
CA LYS A 8 -17.88 -8.63 -0.56
C LYS A 8 -17.40 -8.40 0.86
N TYR A 9 -16.79 -7.24 1.14
CA TYR A 9 -16.34 -6.88 2.50
C TYR A 9 -17.51 -6.83 3.48
N LEU A 10 -18.68 -6.30 3.05
CA LEU A 10 -19.88 -6.24 3.88
C LEU A 10 -20.52 -7.62 4.11
N ALA A 11 -20.37 -8.54 3.15
CA ALA A 11 -20.91 -9.89 3.23
C ALA A 11 -19.98 -10.90 3.92
N ASP A 12 -18.74 -10.54 4.24
CA ASP A 12 -17.79 -11.43 4.90
C ASP A 12 -18.06 -11.52 6.41
N ASP A 13 -18.67 -12.63 6.83
CA ASP A 13 -18.88 -12.98 8.23
C ASP A 13 -17.96 -14.12 8.71
N SER A 14 -16.94 -14.46 7.90
CA SER A 14 -16.11 -15.67 8.09
C SER A 14 -15.03 -15.54 9.16
N GLY A 15 -14.68 -14.31 9.52
CA GLY A 15 -13.65 -13.97 10.50
C GLY A 15 -12.21 -14.12 9.98
N SER A 16 -11.27 -13.52 10.73
CA SER A 16 -9.85 -13.42 10.38
C SER A 16 -9.01 -14.66 10.68
N GLY A 17 -9.57 -15.63 11.41
CA GLY A 17 -8.87 -16.85 11.82
C GLY A 17 -8.69 -17.87 10.69
N PRO A 18 -7.78 -18.86 10.85
CA PRO A 18 -7.62 -19.93 9.85
C PRO A 18 -8.93 -20.70 9.59
N LYS A 19 -9.65 -21.02 10.67
CA LYS A 19 -10.98 -21.64 10.60
C LYS A 19 -12.05 -20.56 10.43
N THR A 20 -13.00 -20.80 9.55
CA THR A 20 -14.18 -19.96 9.38
C THR A 20 -15.08 -20.05 10.62
N HIS A 21 -15.89 -19.01 10.86
CA HIS A 21 -17.01 -19.12 11.77
C HIS A 21 -17.99 -20.22 11.33
N SER A 22 -18.61 -20.91 12.28
CA SER A 22 -19.38 -22.13 12.05
C SER A 22 -20.59 -21.98 11.11
N LEU A 23 -21.12 -20.76 10.98
CA LEU A 23 -22.31 -20.46 10.15
C LEU A 23 -21.98 -19.71 8.86
N SER A 24 -20.72 -19.30 8.67
CA SER A 24 -20.30 -18.57 7.48
C SER A 24 -20.28 -19.50 6.27
N CYS A 25 -20.94 -19.09 5.18
CA CYS A 25 -20.87 -19.76 3.88
C CYS A 25 -19.97 -19.04 2.87
N VAL A 26 -19.18 -18.05 3.33
CA VAL A 26 -18.24 -17.31 2.49
C VAL A 26 -17.19 -18.27 1.91
N LYS A 27 -17.03 -18.25 0.58
CA LYS A 27 -16.01 -19.05 -0.12
C LYS A 27 -14.61 -18.67 0.36
N ALA A 28 -13.68 -19.63 0.36
CA ALA A 28 -12.32 -19.43 0.86
C ALA A 28 -11.61 -18.20 0.27
N GLN A 29 -11.71 -17.99 -1.05
CA GLN A 29 -11.09 -16.86 -1.73
C GLN A 29 -11.75 -15.51 -1.42
N ASN A 30 -13.01 -15.49 -0.95
CA ASN A 30 -13.76 -14.25 -0.67
C ASN A 30 -13.70 -13.84 0.81
N ARG A 31 -12.84 -14.48 1.61
CA ARG A 31 -12.66 -14.16 3.03
C ARG A 31 -11.76 -12.94 3.20
N THR A 32 -12.31 -11.76 2.93
CA THR A 32 -11.64 -10.45 2.98
C THR A 32 -10.93 -10.14 4.31
N ASP A 33 -11.54 -10.48 5.45
CA ASP A 33 -10.95 -10.27 6.77
C ASP A 33 -9.74 -11.18 6.98
N ARG A 34 -9.86 -12.44 6.55
CA ARG A 34 -8.76 -13.42 6.61
C ARG A 34 -7.61 -13.03 5.69
N LEU A 35 -7.92 -12.55 4.48
CA LEU A 35 -6.93 -12.06 3.52
C LEU A 35 -6.16 -10.88 4.12
N SER A 36 -6.87 -9.85 4.57
CA SER A 36 -6.28 -8.65 5.19
C SER A 36 -5.43 -9.01 6.41
N HIS A 37 -5.92 -9.91 7.26
CA HIS A 37 -5.16 -10.39 8.42
C HIS A 37 -3.88 -11.13 8.05
N SER A 38 -3.89 -12.00 7.03
CA SER A 38 -2.63 -12.63 6.55
C SER A 38 -1.64 -11.61 6.04
N VAL A 39 -2.09 -10.60 5.30
CA VAL A 39 -1.20 -9.55 4.79
C VAL A 39 -0.47 -8.88 5.96
N PHE A 40 -1.20 -8.36 6.94
CA PHE A 40 -0.59 -7.71 8.10
C PHE A 40 0.32 -8.66 8.89
N LYS A 41 -0.11 -9.91 9.11
CA LYS A 41 0.72 -10.90 9.81
C LYS A 41 2.04 -11.15 9.07
N ASP A 42 1.99 -11.28 7.76
CA ASP A 42 3.17 -11.52 6.92
C ASP A 42 4.11 -10.32 6.89
N VAL A 43 3.60 -9.08 6.89
CA VAL A 43 4.44 -7.86 6.98
C VAL A 43 5.14 -7.79 8.33
N LEU A 44 4.38 -7.94 9.40
CA LEU A 44 4.84 -7.61 10.75
C LEU A 44 5.66 -8.73 11.39
N SER A 45 5.43 -9.97 10.97
CA SER A 45 6.01 -11.16 11.63
C SER A 45 6.31 -12.32 10.68
N GLY A 46 6.18 -12.10 9.37
CA GLY A 46 6.42 -13.14 8.38
C GLY A 46 7.91 -13.40 8.16
N SER A 47 8.20 -14.47 7.42
CA SER A 47 9.59 -14.86 7.14
C SER A 47 10.39 -13.86 6.30
N ASP A 48 9.73 -12.84 5.75
CA ASP A 48 10.39 -11.81 4.92
C ASP A 48 10.48 -10.43 5.58
N THR A 49 9.96 -10.28 6.80
CA THR A 49 9.99 -9.01 7.53
C THR A 49 11.41 -8.47 7.66
N ALA A 50 12.41 -9.33 7.87
CA ALA A 50 13.81 -8.93 7.96
C ALA A 50 14.32 -8.29 6.66
N SER A 51 13.96 -8.84 5.50
CA SER A 51 14.34 -8.29 4.19
C SER A 51 13.67 -6.93 3.96
N LEU A 52 12.38 -6.81 4.29
CA LEU A 52 11.66 -5.54 4.21
C LEU A 52 12.28 -4.46 5.10
N CYS A 53 12.61 -4.80 6.36
CA CYS A 53 13.29 -3.89 7.29
C CYS A 53 14.67 -3.45 6.78
N GLN A 54 15.44 -4.37 6.20
CA GLN A 54 16.75 -4.06 5.63
C GLN A 54 16.62 -3.09 4.44
N ARG A 55 15.65 -3.33 3.55
CA ARG A 55 15.37 -2.46 2.41
C ARG A 55 14.93 -1.07 2.85
N TYR A 56 14.02 -1.01 3.82
CA TYR A 56 13.61 0.25 4.45
C TYR A 56 14.81 1.01 5.05
N ALA A 57 15.65 0.34 5.84
CA ALA A 57 16.80 0.96 6.49
C ALA A 57 17.81 1.51 5.45
N LEU A 58 18.08 0.77 4.38
CA LEU A 58 18.94 1.22 3.29
C LEU A 58 18.36 2.45 2.57
N ARG A 59 17.05 2.44 2.29
CA ARG A 59 16.37 3.58 1.65
C ARG A 59 16.37 4.82 2.53
N LEU A 60 16.11 4.66 3.82
CA LEU A 60 16.16 5.75 4.78
C LEU A 60 17.57 6.32 4.90
N TYR A 61 18.59 5.45 5.01
CA TYR A 61 19.98 5.87 5.04
C TYR A 61 20.35 6.69 3.79
N ASN A 62 20.06 6.18 2.59
CA ASN A 62 20.35 6.89 1.35
C ASN A 62 19.62 8.22 1.27
N THR A 63 18.32 8.26 1.61
CA THR A 63 17.52 9.50 1.61
C THR A 63 18.11 10.57 2.53
N LEU A 64 18.60 10.16 3.71
CA LEU A 64 19.22 11.08 4.65
C LEU A 64 20.63 11.50 4.19
N ALA A 65 21.41 10.58 3.63
CA ALA A 65 22.76 10.86 3.11
C ALA A 65 22.74 11.79 1.89
N GLU A 66 21.68 11.73 1.08
CA GLU A 66 21.46 12.59 -0.09
C GLU A 66 20.79 13.94 0.27
N SER A 67 20.43 14.14 1.54
CA SER A 67 19.82 15.40 1.97
C SER A 67 20.83 16.54 2.03
N ASP A 68 20.35 17.79 1.94
CA ASP A 68 21.18 19.00 2.05
C ASP A 68 21.75 19.26 3.46
N ILE A 69 21.71 18.27 4.35
CA ILE A 69 22.30 18.37 5.69
C ILE A 69 23.82 18.28 5.55
N SER A 70 24.48 19.38 5.90
CA SER A 70 25.95 19.46 5.92
C SER A 70 26.54 18.99 7.25
N GLU A 71 27.87 18.94 7.32
CA GLU A 71 28.59 18.71 8.59
C GLU A 71 28.42 19.89 9.57
N GLU A 72 28.00 21.06 9.10
CA GLU A 72 27.69 22.24 9.92
C GLU A 72 26.20 22.31 10.28
N TRP A 73 25.90 23.08 11.33
CA TRP A 73 24.52 23.29 11.79
C TRP A 73 23.65 23.82 10.66
N THR A 74 22.75 22.98 10.18
CA THR A 74 21.87 23.29 9.05
C THR A 74 20.47 23.64 9.60
N PRO A 75 20.02 24.91 9.47
CA PRO A 75 18.70 25.29 9.95
C PRO A 75 17.61 24.69 9.05
N LEU A 76 16.76 23.84 9.63
CA LEU A 76 15.59 23.27 8.94
C LEU A 76 14.31 24.04 9.32
N PRO A 77 13.49 24.45 8.34
CA PRO A 77 12.23 25.15 8.62
C PRO A 77 11.23 24.32 9.44
N ASP A 78 11.20 23.00 9.21
CA ASP A 78 10.32 22.06 9.91
C ASP A 78 10.98 20.68 10.01
N LEU A 79 11.52 20.36 11.18
CA LEU A 79 12.18 19.08 11.45
C LEU A 79 11.21 17.89 11.32
N VAL A 80 9.95 18.06 11.71
CA VAL A 80 8.95 16.99 11.66
C VAL A 80 8.61 16.68 10.21
N ALA A 81 8.39 17.71 9.38
CA ALA A 81 8.15 17.52 7.95
C ALA A 81 9.34 16.87 7.24
N PHE A 82 10.57 17.26 7.59
CA PHE A 82 11.79 16.65 7.05
C PHE A 82 11.86 15.15 7.39
N VAL A 83 11.77 14.80 8.68
CA VAL A 83 11.85 13.40 9.12
C VAL A 83 10.69 12.59 8.55
N GLN A 84 9.47 13.10 8.62
CA GLN A 84 8.29 12.42 8.07
C GLN A 84 8.43 12.19 6.56
N GLY A 85 8.97 13.15 5.81
CA GLY A 85 9.25 13.02 4.39
C GLY A 85 10.19 11.86 4.10
N ALA A 86 11.32 11.80 4.81
CA ALA A 86 12.31 10.73 4.65
C ALA A 86 11.75 9.34 5.01
N LEU A 87 11.03 9.23 6.13
CA LEU A 87 10.39 7.98 6.55
C LEU A 87 9.32 7.51 5.54
N THR A 88 8.49 8.44 5.07
CA THR A 88 7.41 8.12 4.11
C THR A 88 7.99 7.66 2.77
N LEU A 89 9.03 8.34 2.28
CA LEU A 89 9.72 7.96 1.05
C LEU A 89 10.35 6.57 1.19
N ALA A 90 11.14 6.35 2.23
CA ALA A 90 11.81 5.07 2.47
C ALA A 90 10.82 3.91 2.61
N ASN A 91 9.71 4.09 3.33
CA ASN A 91 8.67 3.07 3.45
C ASN A 91 7.97 2.81 2.11
N THR A 92 7.67 3.88 1.36
CA THR A 92 7.02 3.75 0.05
C THR A 92 7.90 2.96 -0.92
N GLU A 93 9.17 3.29 -1.02
CA GLU A 93 10.09 2.59 -1.93
C GLU A 93 10.42 1.17 -1.46
N ALA A 94 10.44 0.93 -0.14
CA ALA A 94 10.57 -0.42 0.39
C ALA A 94 9.37 -1.29 -0.02
N LEU A 95 8.14 -0.78 0.05
CA LEU A 95 6.95 -1.58 -0.25
C LEU A 95 6.65 -1.68 -1.74
N TRP A 96 6.62 -0.55 -2.47
CA TRP A 96 6.20 -0.46 -3.88
C TRP A 96 7.34 -0.31 -4.89
N GLY A 97 8.57 -0.03 -4.43
CA GLY A 97 9.70 0.25 -5.31
C GLY A 97 9.77 1.72 -5.72
N THR A 98 10.78 2.08 -6.50
CA THR A 98 11.09 3.49 -6.81
C THR A 98 10.23 4.06 -7.92
N HIS A 99 9.59 3.23 -8.74
CA HIS A 99 8.78 3.73 -9.86
C HIS A 99 7.60 4.60 -9.40
N LEU A 100 6.93 4.23 -8.30
CA LEU A 100 5.78 4.98 -7.78
C LEU A 100 6.19 6.39 -7.35
N THR A 101 7.31 6.53 -6.64
CA THR A 101 7.83 7.80 -6.13
C THR A 101 8.49 8.64 -7.23
N ALA A 102 9.09 8.01 -8.23
CA ALA A 102 9.71 8.70 -9.37
C ALA A 102 8.70 9.28 -10.36
N THR A 103 7.48 8.74 -10.43
CA THR A 103 6.49 9.10 -11.47
C THR A 103 5.27 9.86 -10.95
N SER A 104 5.22 10.13 -9.65
CA SER A 104 4.07 10.79 -9.00
C SER A 104 4.45 11.54 -7.74
N ASN A 105 3.51 12.34 -7.21
CA ASN A 105 3.67 13.01 -5.91
C ASN A 105 3.13 12.16 -4.75
N PHE A 106 3.20 10.82 -4.88
CA PHE A 106 2.51 9.87 -4.00
C PHE A 106 2.78 10.13 -2.51
N CYS A 107 4.04 10.30 -2.08
CA CYS A 107 4.37 10.48 -0.66
C CYS A 107 3.77 11.77 -0.07
N SER A 108 3.74 12.86 -0.86
CA SER A 108 3.14 14.13 -0.43
C SER A 108 1.62 14.03 -0.33
N ASP A 109 0.99 13.39 -1.32
CA ASP A 109 -0.44 13.12 -1.28
C ASP A 109 -0.82 12.10 -0.20
N LEU A 110 0.03 11.13 0.12
CA LEU A 110 -0.20 10.17 1.20
C LEU A 110 -0.17 10.87 2.56
N THR A 111 0.84 11.72 2.77
CA THR A 111 0.96 12.57 3.96
C THR A 111 -0.26 13.49 4.12
N GLY A 112 -0.71 14.11 3.03
CA GLY A 112 -1.93 14.92 3.03
C GLY A 112 -3.18 14.09 3.34
N PHE A 113 -3.28 12.88 2.78
CA PHE A 113 -4.42 12.00 2.97
C PHE A 113 -4.53 11.55 4.43
N PHE A 114 -3.42 11.29 5.11
CA PHE A 114 -3.41 10.99 6.54
C PHE A 114 -3.97 12.13 7.39
N LYS A 115 -3.71 13.38 7.01
CA LYS A 115 -4.31 14.55 7.67
C LYS A 115 -5.82 14.65 7.40
N ASP A 116 -6.26 14.21 6.22
CA ASP A 116 -7.65 14.20 5.78
C ASP A 116 -8.46 13.03 6.37
N THR A 117 -7.83 11.95 6.87
CA THR A 117 -8.49 10.71 7.36
C THR A 117 -9.64 10.97 8.33
N ARG A 118 -9.46 11.91 9.27
CA ARG A 118 -10.52 12.27 10.24
C ARG A 118 -11.81 12.73 9.57
N MET A 119 -11.71 13.41 8.43
CA MET A 119 -12.88 13.86 7.67
C MET A 119 -13.67 12.70 7.08
N PHE A 120 -12.98 11.63 6.66
CA PHE A 120 -13.61 10.40 6.18
C PHE A 120 -14.24 9.60 7.33
N THR A 121 -13.62 9.58 8.51
CA THR A 121 -14.21 8.96 9.72
C THR A 121 -15.54 9.59 10.11
N TYR A 122 -15.67 10.92 9.96
CA TYR A 122 -16.93 11.63 10.16
C TYR A 122 -17.92 11.50 8.98
N GLN A 123 -17.58 10.71 7.95
CA GLN A 123 -18.41 10.49 6.77
C GLN A 123 -18.84 11.80 6.09
N LEU A 124 -17.98 12.81 6.10
CA LEU A 124 -18.29 14.09 5.47
C LEU A 124 -18.47 13.89 3.94
N PRO A 125 -19.51 14.49 3.33
CA PRO A 125 -19.79 14.29 1.92
C PRO A 125 -18.76 15.01 1.04
N GLN A 126 -18.61 14.53 -0.20
CA GLN A 126 -17.60 15.02 -1.14
C GLN A 126 -17.65 16.53 -1.39
N TRP A 127 -18.84 17.13 -1.46
CA TRP A 127 -18.98 18.57 -1.69
C TRP A 127 -18.46 19.41 -0.51
N LEU A 128 -18.38 18.85 0.70
CA LEU A 128 -17.87 19.53 1.90
C LEU A 128 -16.35 19.42 2.02
N ILE A 129 -15.78 18.30 1.57
CA ILE A 129 -14.35 18.02 1.63
C ILE A 129 -13.75 17.67 0.24
N PRO A 130 -13.96 18.51 -0.79
CA PRO A 130 -13.61 18.15 -2.17
C PRO A 130 -12.11 17.91 -2.37
N LYS A 131 -11.26 18.62 -1.62
CA LYS A 131 -9.79 18.46 -1.66
C LYS A 131 -9.36 17.08 -1.16
N ALA A 132 -9.97 16.58 -0.09
CA ALA A 132 -9.67 15.26 0.48
C ALA A 132 -10.05 14.15 -0.51
N PHE A 133 -11.24 14.24 -1.12
CA PHE A 133 -11.67 13.30 -2.16
C PHE A 133 -10.77 13.35 -3.41
N ALA A 134 -10.39 14.54 -3.87
CA ALA A 134 -9.48 14.70 -5.00
C ALA A 134 -8.11 14.08 -4.71
N ARG A 135 -7.58 14.26 -3.50
CA ARG A 135 -6.31 13.67 -3.06
C ARG A 135 -6.38 12.15 -3.03
N ARG A 136 -7.43 11.58 -2.44
CA ARG A 136 -7.68 10.13 -2.48
C ARG A 136 -7.77 9.62 -3.92
N GLY A 137 -8.43 10.36 -4.81
CA GLY A 137 -8.51 10.03 -6.23
C GLY A 137 -7.14 9.95 -6.91
N ARG A 138 -6.25 10.91 -6.64
CA ARG A 138 -4.87 10.88 -7.16
C ARG A 138 -4.09 9.67 -6.65
N LEU A 139 -4.13 9.39 -5.34
CA LEU A 139 -3.46 8.22 -4.76
C LEU A 139 -3.92 6.90 -5.40
N LEU A 140 -5.23 6.75 -5.60
CA LEU A 140 -5.78 5.56 -6.27
C LEU A 140 -5.32 5.47 -7.73
N SER A 141 -5.25 6.59 -8.44
CA SER A 141 -4.76 6.65 -9.81
C SER A 141 -3.27 6.29 -9.89
N ASP A 142 -2.45 6.78 -8.97
CA ASP A 142 -1.01 6.51 -8.92
C ASP A 142 -0.76 5.02 -8.62
N LEU A 143 -1.49 4.43 -7.67
CA LEU A 143 -1.41 3.00 -7.37
C LEU A 143 -1.87 2.13 -8.55
N HIS A 144 -2.94 2.54 -9.23
CA HIS A 144 -3.40 1.83 -10.43
C HIS A 144 -2.35 1.88 -11.55
N ARG A 145 -1.73 3.06 -11.79
CA ARG A 145 -0.66 3.20 -12.78
C ARG A 145 0.57 2.36 -12.41
N TRP A 146 0.94 2.37 -11.13
CA TRP A 146 2.03 1.53 -10.63
C TRP A 146 1.72 0.05 -10.81
N GLN A 147 0.50 -0.42 -10.54
CA GLN A 147 0.10 -1.81 -10.79
C GLN A 147 0.30 -2.19 -12.25
N SER A 148 -0.20 -1.39 -13.19
CA SER A 148 -0.05 -1.66 -14.62
C SER A 148 1.42 -1.68 -15.05
N PHE A 149 2.25 -0.80 -14.49
CA PHE A 149 3.69 -0.83 -14.73
C PHE A 149 4.33 -2.10 -14.16
N ALA A 150 3.99 -2.46 -12.93
CA ALA A 150 4.54 -3.59 -12.20
C ALA A 150 4.20 -4.93 -12.90
N THR A 151 2.98 -5.11 -13.39
CA THR A 151 2.54 -6.32 -14.10
C THR A 151 2.89 -6.33 -15.58
N GLY A 152 3.20 -5.18 -16.19
CA GLY A 152 3.40 -5.08 -17.63
C GLY A 152 2.08 -5.20 -18.43
N VAL A 153 2.22 -5.24 -19.77
CA VAL A 153 1.11 -5.18 -20.74
C VAL A 153 0.17 -6.39 -20.64
N ASP A 154 0.73 -7.56 -20.33
CA ASP A 154 -0.02 -8.82 -20.28
C ASP A 154 -0.72 -9.04 -18.93
N GLY A 155 -0.48 -8.16 -17.94
CA GLY A 155 -1.08 -8.28 -16.61
C GLY A 155 -0.56 -9.46 -15.79
N ASP A 156 0.42 -10.20 -16.32
CA ASP A 156 0.91 -11.44 -15.73
C ASP A 156 1.77 -11.11 -14.50
N VAL A 157 1.28 -11.46 -13.32
CA VAL A 157 2.07 -11.38 -12.09
C VAL A 157 2.97 -12.61 -12.12
N ALA A 158 4.27 -12.40 -12.41
CA ALA A 158 5.24 -13.48 -12.32
C ALA A 158 5.10 -14.23 -10.97
N PRO A 159 5.41 -15.54 -10.88
CA PRO A 159 5.28 -16.29 -9.64
C PRO A 159 6.07 -15.63 -8.51
N TRP A 160 5.48 -15.42 -7.32
CA TRP A 160 6.18 -14.75 -6.20
C TRP A 160 7.42 -15.51 -5.70
N GLU A 161 7.57 -16.77 -6.12
CA GLU A 161 8.71 -17.65 -5.85
C GLU A 161 9.87 -17.44 -6.82
N ASP A 162 9.65 -16.65 -7.88
CA ASP A 162 10.67 -16.32 -8.86
C ASP A 162 11.74 -15.40 -8.25
N ASN A 163 13.00 -15.83 -8.38
CA ASN A 163 14.16 -15.13 -7.87
C ASN A 163 14.64 -14.00 -8.81
N GLU A 164 14.12 -13.91 -10.03
CA GLU A 164 14.30 -12.75 -10.92
C GLU A 164 13.43 -11.58 -10.43
N TYR A 165 13.88 -10.98 -9.34
CA TYR A 165 13.16 -9.95 -8.61
C TYR A 165 13.76 -8.56 -8.90
N ASP A 166 12.98 -7.72 -9.57
CA ASP A 166 13.33 -6.30 -9.76
C ASP A 166 12.73 -5.45 -8.64
N ASP A 167 13.55 -5.18 -7.61
CA ASP A 167 13.23 -4.28 -6.49
C ASP A 167 12.78 -2.88 -6.94
N GLY A 168 13.29 -2.39 -8.07
CA GLY A 168 12.91 -1.08 -8.62
C GLY A 168 11.47 -1.07 -9.12
N LYS A 169 11.01 -2.21 -9.66
CA LYS A 169 9.67 -2.40 -10.21
C LYS A 169 8.62 -2.74 -9.16
N TRP A 170 8.94 -3.65 -8.23
CA TRP A 170 7.95 -4.25 -7.33
C TRP A 170 8.10 -3.88 -5.86
N GLY A 171 9.17 -3.20 -5.47
CA GLY A 171 9.42 -2.94 -4.07
C GLY A 171 9.64 -4.25 -3.35
N SER A 172 8.67 -4.72 -2.56
CA SER A 172 8.65 -5.96 -1.76
C SER A 172 8.03 -7.17 -2.48
N LYS A 173 8.66 -8.36 -2.42
CA LYS A 173 8.08 -9.61 -2.97
C LYS A 173 6.79 -10.02 -2.27
N ARG A 174 6.57 -9.57 -1.02
CA ARG A 174 5.30 -9.77 -0.31
C ARG A 174 4.15 -9.02 -0.94
N LEU A 175 4.41 -7.83 -1.48
CA LEU A 175 3.39 -7.05 -2.18
C LEU A 175 2.89 -7.76 -3.44
N ARG A 176 3.79 -8.45 -4.16
CA ARG A 176 3.42 -9.34 -5.28
C ARG A 176 2.51 -10.47 -4.83
N LYS A 177 2.85 -11.14 -3.73
CA LYS A 177 2.01 -12.19 -3.15
C LYS A 177 0.63 -11.66 -2.80
N TRP A 178 0.52 -10.51 -2.14
CA TRP A 178 -0.79 -9.97 -1.76
C TRP A 178 -1.63 -9.55 -2.96
N GLN A 179 -0.99 -9.01 -3.99
CA GLN A 179 -1.66 -8.71 -5.25
C GLN A 179 -2.22 -10.00 -5.88
N ALA A 180 -1.43 -11.08 -5.92
CA ALA A 180 -1.90 -12.38 -6.40
C ALA A 180 -3.08 -12.90 -5.55
N ASP A 181 -2.92 -12.93 -4.23
CA ASP A 181 -3.96 -13.40 -3.30
C ASP A 181 -5.27 -12.58 -3.40
N PHE A 182 -5.19 -11.26 -3.64
CA PHE A 182 -6.37 -10.42 -3.87
C PHE A 182 -7.04 -10.70 -5.21
N LEU A 183 -6.26 -10.94 -6.27
CA LEU A 183 -6.78 -11.24 -7.60
C LEU A 183 -7.48 -12.61 -7.67
N GLU A 184 -7.28 -13.49 -6.69
CA GLU A 184 -8.07 -14.72 -6.54
C GLU A 184 -9.51 -14.48 -6.04
N MET A 185 -9.80 -13.30 -5.46
CA MET A 185 -11.15 -12.97 -5.01
C MET A 185 -12.13 -12.90 -6.19
N ASP A 186 -13.35 -13.40 -5.99
CA ASP A 186 -14.42 -13.23 -6.96
C ASP A 186 -14.68 -11.72 -7.18
N ASP A 187 -14.83 -11.30 -8.43
CA ASP A 187 -15.10 -9.92 -8.86
C ASP A 187 -13.94 -8.92 -8.67
N ALA A 188 -12.76 -9.39 -8.25
CA ALA A 188 -11.54 -8.59 -8.12
C ALA A 188 -11.22 -7.82 -9.40
N ASP A 189 -10.81 -6.57 -9.25
CA ASP A 189 -10.31 -5.74 -10.35
C ASP A 189 -9.21 -4.79 -9.87
N ALA A 190 -8.55 -4.15 -10.83
CA ALA A 190 -7.44 -3.22 -10.56
C ALA A 190 -7.87 -2.04 -9.68
N ALA A 191 -9.12 -1.55 -9.80
CA ALA A 191 -9.63 -0.45 -8.98
C ALA A 191 -9.87 -0.86 -7.52
N GLY A 192 -10.33 -2.09 -7.29
CA GLY A 192 -10.42 -2.73 -6.00
C GLY A 192 -9.04 -2.92 -5.38
N LEU A 193 -8.11 -3.48 -6.14
CA LEU A 193 -6.73 -3.70 -5.71
C LEU A 193 -6.03 -2.38 -5.34
N ALA A 194 -6.20 -1.32 -6.13
CA ALA A 194 -5.64 0.00 -5.80
C ALA A 194 -6.20 0.56 -4.49
N SER A 195 -7.48 0.28 -4.20
CA SER A 195 -8.08 0.66 -2.93
C SER A 195 -7.51 -0.14 -1.75
N VAL A 196 -7.23 -1.42 -1.96
CA VAL A 196 -6.61 -2.30 -0.95
C VAL A 196 -5.14 -1.92 -0.71
N HIS A 197 -4.37 -1.66 -1.76
CA HIS A 197 -3.00 -1.15 -1.64
C HIS A 197 -2.94 0.19 -0.89
N LEU A 198 -3.91 1.09 -1.09
CA LEU A 198 -3.97 2.34 -0.33
C LEU A 198 -4.19 2.10 1.17
N THR A 199 -4.91 1.05 1.57
CA THR A 199 -5.02 0.64 2.97
C THR A 199 -3.67 0.18 3.52
N PHE A 200 -2.90 -0.56 2.72
CA PHE A 200 -1.55 -1.02 3.10
C PHE A 200 -0.47 0.06 3.02
N ALA A 201 -0.76 1.23 2.41
CA ALA A 201 0.12 2.40 2.41
C ALA A 201 0.45 2.93 3.83
N TRP A 202 -0.31 2.49 4.83
CA TRP A 202 -0.11 2.79 6.24
C TRP A 202 0.84 1.84 6.98
N ALA A 203 1.15 0.68 6.39
CA ALA A 203 1.91 -0.38 7.04
C ALA A 203 3.41 -0.09 7.10
#